data_AF-A0A1S8WUV9-F1
#
_entry.id   AF-A0A1S8WUV9-F1
#
_cell.length_a   1.000
_cell.length_b   1.000
_cell.length_c   1.000
_cell.angle_alpha   90.00
_cell.angle_beta   90.00
_cell.angle_gamma   90.00
#
_symmetry.space_group_name_H-M   'P 1'
#
loop_
_entity.id
_entity.type
_entity.pdbx_description
1 polymer ?
#
loop_
_entity_poly.entity_id
_entity_poly.type
_entity_poly.pdbx_seq_one_letter_code
_entity_poly.pdbx_strand_id
1 'polypeptide(L)'
;MFDSERFTSIVLMEQRALCVNKSTLLKTFSDTQITTLVQSGALTTRTSGLWWVSSPCLGRFLKAYKTGQRALLAMLRRQRFKELLLSDIAKRELGKGAILGYMYHVLAHLGSGTLVS
;
A
#
# COMPACT_ATOMS: atom_id res chain seq x y z
N MET A 1 12.62 -16.86 -7.38
CA MET A 1 11.79 -15.86 -8.08
C MET A 1 10.42 -15.84 -7.41
N PHE A 2 9.84 -14.65 -7.16
CA PHE A 2 8.52 -14.51 -6.55
C PHE A 2 7.44 -14.87 -7.57
N ASP A 3 6.58 -15.83 -7.26
CA ASP A 3 5.48 -16.28 -8.12
C ASP A 3 4.17 -15.60 -7.69
N SER A 4 3.79 -14.55 -8.44
CA SER A 4 2.63 -13.71 -8.15
C SER A 4 1.29 -14.41 -8.38
N GLU A 5 1.22 -15.31 -9.36
CA GLU A 5 -0.05 -15.97 -9.72
C GLU A 5 -0.43 -16.99 -8.65
N ARG A 6 0.54 -17.79 -8.21
CA ARG A 6 0.33 -18.78 -7.14
C ARG A 6 0.01 -18.14 -5.80
N PHE A 7 0.56 -16.96 -5.51
CA PHE A 7 0.21 -16.21 -4.29
C PHE A 7 -1.24 -15.72 -4.35
N THR A 8 -1.64 -15.12 -5.48
CA THR A 8 -2.97 -14.53 -5.67
C THR A 8 -4.08 -15.57 -5.57
N SER A 9 -3.88 -16.79 -6.09
CA SER A 9 -4.87 -17.87 -5.99
C SER A 9 -5.17 -18.27 -4.55
N ILE A 10 -4.16 -18.31 -3.67
CA ILE A 10 -4.32 -18.61 -2.25
C ILE A 10 -5.10 -17.51 -1.53
N VAL A 11 -4.80 -16.23 -1.81
CA VAL A 11 -5.52 -15.08 -1.22
C VAL A 11 -7.00 -15.13 -1.57
N LEU A 12 -7.33 -15.49 -2.81
CA LEU A 12 -8.69 -15.44 -3.33
C LEU A 12 -9.53 -16.67 -3.00
N MET A 13 -8.91 -17.86 -2.85
CA MET A 13 -9.66 -19.12 -2.73
C MET A 13 -9.90 -19.60 -1.29
N GLU A 14 -9.04 -19.29 -0.30
CA GLU A 14 -9.11 -20.00 0.98
C GLU A 14 -9.40 -19.16 2.24
N GLN A 15 -9.25 -17.83 2.25
CA GLN A 15 -9.60 -17.06 3.45
C GLN A 15 -10.20 -15.66 3.18
N ARG A 16 -11.43 -15.44 3.67
CA ARG A 16 -11.98 -14.07 3.87
C ARG A 16 -11.22 -13.27 4.93
N ALA A 17 -10.48 -13.95 5.81
CA ALA A 17 -9.52 -13.30 6.69
C ALA A 17 -8.17 -13.20 5.94
N LEU A 18 -7.57 -12.01 5.88
CA LEU A 18 -6.28 -11.78 5.23
C LEU A 18 -5.10 -12.45 5.97
N CYS A 19 -5.28 -13.61 6.59
CA CYS A 19 -4.40 -14.26 7.54
C CYS A 19 -4.07 -15.69 7.08
N VAL A 20 -2.86 -16.18 7.29
CA VAL A 20 -2.51 -17.59 6.99
C VAL A 20 -1.59 -18.12 8.07
N ASN A 21 -1.83 -19.36 8.50
CA ASN A 21 -1.02 -20.05 9.50
C ASN A 21 0.11 -20.87 8.83
N LYS A 22 1.09 -21.29 9.65
CA LYS A 22 2.27 -22.02 9.17
C LYS A 22 1.92 -23.34 8.50
N SER A 23 0.99 -24.11 9.06
CA SER A 23 0.61 -25.41 8.50
C SER A 23 0.00 -25.29 7.11
N THR A 24 -0.79 -24.26 6.84
CA THR A 24 -1.32 -23.97 5.49
C THR A 24 -0.21 -23.53 4.54
N LEU A 25 0.70 -22.63 4.95
CA LEU A 25 1.79 -22.19 4.08
C LEU A 25 2.75 -23.32 3.72
N LEU A 26 3.07 -24.21 4.66
CA LEU A 26 3.98 -25.33 4.46
C LEU A 26 3.46 -26.40 3.47
N LYS A 27 2.16 -26.42 3.17
CA LYS A 27 1.62 -27.27 2.08
C LYS A 27 2.14 -26.86 0.70
N THR A 28 2.56 -25.60 0.56
CA THR A 28 2.80 -24.95 -0.72
C THR A 28 4.21 -24.37 -0.83
N PHE A 29 4.76 -23.85 0.27
CA PHE A 29 6.03 -23.14 0.34
C PHE A 29 6.96 -23.71 1.41
N SER A 30 8.27 -23.79 1.11
CA SER A 30 9.29 -24.11 2.12
C SER A 30 9.49 -22.95 3.11
N ASP A 31 10.10 -23.21 4.28
CA ASP A 31 10.45 -22.14 5.23
C ASP A 31 11.30 -21.02 4.59
N THR A 32 12.24 -21.36 3.70
CA THR A 32 13.06 -20.37 2.97
C THR A 32 12.24 -19.51 2.01
N GLN A 33 11.24 -20.09 1.35
CA GLN A 33 10.30 -19.35 0.50
C GLN A 33 9.38 -18.48 1.33
N ILE A 34 8.92 -18.95 2.50
CA ILE A 34 8.15 -18.14 3.45
C ILE A 34 8.97 -16.92 3.92
N THR A 35 10.25 -17.11 4.26
CA THR A 35 11.15 -15.98 4.59
C THR A 35 11.24 -14.98 3.43
N THR A 36 11.33 -15.47 2.18
CA THR A 36 11.38 -14.60 0.99
C THR A 36 10.07 -13.82 0.81
N LEU A 37 8.91 -14.44 1.06
CA LEU A 37 7.60 -13.78 1.02
C LEU A 37 7.46 -12.70 2.11
N VAL A 38 8.04 -12.92 3.29
CA VAL A 38 8.10 -11.90 4.34
C VAL A 38 9.00 -10.75 3.94
N GLN A 39 10.20 -11.04 3.41
CA GLN A 39 11.16 -10.02 2.97
C GLN A 39 10.62 -9.19 1.79
N SER A 40 9.84 -9.79 0.88
CA SER A 40 9.20 -9.06 -0.22
C SER A 40 7.99 -8.24 0.22
N GLY A 41 7.51 -8.43 1.45
CA GLY A 41 6.31 -7.79 1.98
C GLY A 41 5.01 -8.40 1.48
N ALA A 42 5.05 -9.59 0.87
CA ALA A 42 3.85 -10.37 0.54
C ALA A 42 3.24 -11.04 1.79
N LEU A 43 4.05 -11.29 2.82
CA LEU A 43 3.60 -11.71 4.15
C LEU A 43 4.08 -10.74 5.22
N THR A 44 3.23 -10.44 6.20
CA THR A 44 3.58 -9.63 7.38
C THR A 44 3.36 -10.46 8.65
N THR A 45 4.40 -10.66 9.45
CA THR A 45 4.30 -11.47 10.68
C THR A 45 3.33 -10.84 11.67
N ARG A 46 2.33 -11.61 12.12
CA ARG A 46 1.41 -11.22 13.20
C ARG A 46 1.89 -11.76 14.55
N THR A 47 2.16 -13.06 14.59
CA THR A 47 2.63 -13.82 15.75
C THR A 47 3.39 -15.04 15.23
N SER A 48 4.13 -15.74 16.08
CA SER A 48 4.86 -16.95 15.68
C SER A 48 3.93 -17.93 14.94
N GLY A 49 4.28 -18.27 13.70
CA GLY A 49 3.51 -19.19 12.85
C GLY A 49 2.21 -18.62 12.25
N LEU A 50 1.99 -17.31 12.32
CA LEU A 50 0.80 -16.64 11.77
C LEU A 50 1.18 -15.34 11.04
N TRP A 51 0.76 -15.22 9.78
CA TRP A 51 1.07 -14.06 8.93
C TRP A 51 -0.20 -13.42 8.37
N TRP A 52 -0.16 -12.12 8.17
CA TRP A 52 -1.07 -11.42 7.29
C TRP A 52 -0.58 -11.53 5.84
N VAL A 53 -1.51 -11.77 4.93
CA VAL A 53 -1.34 -11.73 3.49
C VAL A 53 -1.39 -10.27 3.05
N SER A 54 -0.37 -9.84 2.32
CA SER A 54 -0.27 -8.48 1.79
C SER A 54 0.21 -8.46 0.34
N SER A 55 0.11 -7.30 -0.30
CA SER A 55 0.68 -7.12 -1.63
C SER A 55 2.21 -7.05 -1.57
N PRO A 56 2.94 -7.67 -2.52
CA PRO A 56 4.37 -7.47 -2.66
C PRO A 56 4.71 -5.98 -2.69
N CYS A 57 5.79 -5.58 -2.03
CA CYS A 57 6.21 -4.18 -1.94
C CYS A 57 5.23 -3.26 -1.20
N LEU A 58 4.25 -3.78 -0.43
CA LEU A 58 3.30 -2.96 0.34
C LEU A 58 4.00 -1.89 1.18
N GLY A 59 5.13 -2.19 1.80
CA GLY A 59 5.92 -1.20 2.55
C GLY A 59 6.38 0.00 1.69
N ARG A 60 6.87 -0.26 0.47
CA ARG A 60 7.27 0.80 -0.48
C ARG A 60 6.06 1.60 -0.94
N PHE A 61 4.96 0.91 -1.26
CA PHE A 61 3.70 1.53 -1.62
C PHE A 61 3.17 2.43 -0.49
N LEU A 62 3.07 1.93 0.74
CA LEU A 62 2.59 2.68 1.91
C LEU A 62 3.48 3.90 2.20
N LYS A 63 4.79 3.79 2.01
CA LYS A 63 5.71 4.91 2.14
C LYS A 63 5.42 5.98 1.09
N ALA A 64 5.29 5.61 -0.19
CA ALA A 64 4.96 6.54 -1.26
C ALA A 64 3.59 7.19 -1.04
N TYR A 65 2.59 6.39 -0.68
CA TYR A 65 1.24 6.81 -0.34
C TYR A 65 1.23 7.88 0.75
N LYS A 66 1.83 7.59 1.91
CA LYS A 66 1.87 8.52 3.05
C LYS A 66 2.67 9.78 2.73
N THR A 67 3.75 9.66 1.95
CA THR A 67 4.58 10.81 1.55
C THR A 67 3.78 11.79 0.70
N GLY A 68 3.10 11.31 -0.34
CA GLY A 68 2.32 12.19 -1.21
C GLY A 68 1.06 12.76 -0.55
N GLN A 69 0.39 12.00 0.32
CA GLN A 69 -0.73 12.51 1.14
C GLN A 69 -0.29 13.70 2.02
N ARG A 70 0.85 13.57 2.70
CA ARG A 70 1.42 14.65 3.53
C ARG A 70 1.81 15.85 2.68
N ALA A 71 2.42 15.63 1.52
CA ALA A 71 2.84 16.71 0.61
C ALA A 71 1.64 17.50 0.07
N LEU A 72 0.59 16.81 -0.38
CA LEU A 72 -0.62 17.44 -0.90
C LEU A 72 -1.33 18.26 0.18
N LEU A 73 -1.51 17.71 1.37
CA LEU A 73 -2.09 18.45 2.51
C LEU A 73 -1.22 19.65 2.91
N ALA A 74 0.11 19.50 2.92
CA ALA A 74 1.00 20.62 3.23
C ALA A 74 0.88 21.74 2.19
N MET A 75 0.75 21.40 0.91
CA MET A 75 0.53 22.36 -0.16
C MET A 75 -0.80 23.12 0.01
N LEU A 76 -1.87 22.40 0.36
CA LEU A 76 -3.18 23.00 0.58
C LEU A 76 -3.20 23.91 1.81
N ARG A 77 -2.59 23.47 2.92
CA ARG A 77 -2.52 24.25 4.18
C ARG A 77 -1.76 25.57 4.03
N ARG A 78 -0.89 25.70 3.03
CA ARG A 78 -0.17 26.95 2.71
C ARG A 78 -1.04 27.96 1.95
N GLN A 79 -2.17 27.54 1.39
CA GLN A 79 -3.07 28.44 0.67
C GLN A 79 -3.88 29.27 1.67
N ARG A 80 -4.09 30.56 1.38
CA ARG A 80 -4.83 31.50 2.25
C ARG A 80 -6.21 30.95 2.63
N PHE A 81 -6.89 30.35 1.67
CA PHE A 81 -8.25 29.83 1.85
C PHE A 81 -8.30 28.33 2.08
N LYS A 82 -7.14 27.64 2.14
CA LYS A 82 -7.07 26.17 2.19
C LYS A 82 -7.81 25.49 1.03
N GLU A 83 -7.89 26.20 -0.09
CA GLU A 83 -8.47 25.75 -1.36
C GLU A 83 -7.38 25.81 -2.43
N LEU A 84 -7.45 24.91 -3.40
CA LEU A 84 -6.49 24.87 -4.50
C LEU A 84 -7.16 24.27 -5.74
N LEU A 85 -7.01 24.93 -6.88
CA LEU A 85 -7.52 24.43 -8.15
C LEU A 85 -6.80 23.13 -8.55
N LEU A 86 -7.55 22.17 -9.08
CA LEU A 86 -6.96 20.91 -9.55
C LEU A 86 -5.91 21.13 -10.67
N SER A 87 -6.15 22.12 -11.53
CA SER A 87 -5.21 22.53 -12.57
C SER A 87 -3.90 23.09 -12.02
N ASP A 88 -3.92 23.71 -10.85
CA ASP A 88 -2.72 24.20 -10.16
C ASP A 88 -1.97 23.07 -9.47
N ILE A 89 -2.68 22.07 -8.94
CA ILE A 89 -2.06 20.85 -8.38
C ILE A 89 -1.31 20.10 -9.49
N ALA A 90 -1.92 19.95 -10.67
CA ALA A 90 -1.32 19.23 -11.79
C ALA A 90 0.02 19.83 -12.27
N LYS A 91 0.19 21.15 -12.11
CA LYS A 91 1.41 21.88 -12.47
C LYS A 91 2.50 21.82 -11.40
N ARG A 92 2.20 21.31 -10.20
CA ARG A 92 3.12 21.29 -9.05
C ARG A 92 3.58 19.86 -8.78
N GLU A 93 4.89 19.70 -8.56
CA GLU A 93 5.41 18.42 -8.09
C GLU A 93 5.17 18.26 -6.58
N LEU A 94 4.63 17.10 -6.17
CA LEU A 94 4.46 16.75 -4.75
C LEU A 94 5.79 16.38 -4.05
N GLY A 95 6.91 16.47 -4.77
CA GLY A 95 8.26 16.22 -4.27
C GLY A 95 8.72 14.76 -4.35
N LYS A 96 10.00 14.55 -4.02
CA LYS A 96 10.66 13.24 -4.11
C LYS A 96 9.96 12.21 -3.20
N GLY A 97 9.54 11.09 -3.79
CA GLY A 97 8.90 9.98 -3.08
C GLY A 97 7.37 9.92 -3.18
N ALA A 98 6.71 10.96 -3.67
CA ALA A 98 5.28 10.95 -4.00
C ALA A 98 5.03 10.36 -5.41
N ILE A 99 5.55 9.15 -5.65
CA ILE A 99 5.63 8.55 -6.99
C ILE A 99 4.29 8.04 -7.56
N LEU A 100 3.21 8.10 -6.77
CA LEU A 100 1.88 7.64 -7.20
C LEU A 100 1.13 8.67 -8.05
N GLY A 101 1.70 9.88 -8.23
CA GLY A 101 1.11 10.96 -9.01
C GLY A 101 0.05 11.76 -8.22
N TYR A 102 -0.16 13.01 -8.60
CA TYR A 102 -1.01 13.93 -7.84
C TYR A 102 -2.47 13.48 -7.75
N MET A 103 -3.03 12.97 -8.86
CA MET A 103 -4.42 12.51 -8.91
C MET A 103 -4.70 11.37 -7.92
N TYR A 104 -3.76 10.44 -7.76
CA TYR A 104 -3.91 9.35 -6.81
C TYR A 104 -4.14 9.88 -5.39
N HIS A 105 -3.35 10.87 -4.98
CA HIS A 105 -3.46 11.44 -3.64
C HIS A 105 -4.72 12.31 -3.48
N VAL A 106 -5.13 13.05 -4.52
CA VAL A 106 -6.41 13.79 -4.51
C VAL A 106 -7.57 12.83 -4.30
N LEU A 107 -7.67 11.79 -5.13
CA LEU A 107 -8.73 10.79 -5.05
C LEU A 107 -8.73 10.06 -3.70
N ALA A 108 -7.55 9.73 -3.17
CA ALA A 108 -7.44 9.11 -1.86
C ALA A 108 -7.97 10.01 -0.73
N HIS A 109 -7.70 11.32 -0.78
CA HIS A 109 -8.24 12.25 0.21
C HIS A 109 -9.75 12.48 0.07
N LEU A 110 -10.26 12.57 -1.17
CA LEU A 110 -11.70 12.66 -1.44
C LEU A 110 -12.42 11.40 -0.95
N GLY A 111 -11.91 10.22 -1.30
CA GLY A 111 -12.46 8.94 -0.87
C GLY A 111 -12.40 8.73 0.65
N SER A 112 -11.45 9.37 1.34
CA SER A 112 -11.37 9.34 2.81
C SER A 112 -12.19 10.46 3.49
N GLY A 113 -12.84 11.35 2.74
CA GLY A 113 -13.54 12.52 3.26
C GLY A 113 -12.65 13.58 3.93
N THR A 114 -11.32 13.54 3.71
CA THR A 114 -10.39 14.53 4.28
C THR A 114 -10.22 15.76 3.41
N LEU A 115 -10.57 15.65 2.13
CA LEU A 115 -10.81 16.78 1.23
C LEU A 115 -12.24 16.71 0.73
N VAL A 116 -12.82 17.88 0.46
CA VAL A 116 -14.15 18.02 -0.14
C VAL A 116 -13.95 18.72 -1.49
N SER A 117 -14.68 18.28 -2.52
CA SER A 117 -14.65 18.91 -3.85
C SER A 117 -15.57 20.12 -3.93
#